data_AF-A0A564Z506-F1
#
_entry.id   AF-A0A564Z506-F1
#
_cell.length_a   1.000
_cell.length_b   1.000
_cell.length_c   1.000
_cell.angle_alpha   90.00
_cell.angle_beta   90.00
_cell.angle_gamma   90.00
#
_symmetry.space_group_name_H-M   'P 1'
#
loop_
_entity.id
_entity.type
_entity.pdbx_description
1 polymer ?
#
loop_
_entity_poly.entity_id
_entity_poly.type
_entity_poly.pdbx_seq_one_letter_code
_entity_poly.pdbx_strand_id
1 'polypeptide(L)'
;MVCRAAYLKLRVLWDTAVVAIPEEWYFDTETGKKFYQVRKKLKELIRYISVCTTAQSMRKFLDDLHAPHLLECCTLLRMVDLCHVVEGNLYARLKDIEKAFESHVVQCVTCLSINRTCCVCHEGESLFYYADDVGICNKCDLPYHLECGPQHPWSK
;
A
#
# COMPACT_ATOMS: atom_id res chain seq x y z
N MET A 1 33.29 5.71 -7.91
CA MET A 1 34.10 4.57 -7.43
C MET A 1 33.75 4.31 -5.97
N VAL A 2 33.45 3.06 -5.60
CA VAL A 2 33.31 2.63 -4.20
C VAL A 2 34.47 1.73 -3.83
N CYS A 3 34.94 1.79 -2.58
CA CYS A 3 36.05 0.93 -2.14
C CYS A 3 35.63 -0.54 -2.12
N ARG A 4 36.60 -1.47 -2.20
CA ARG A 4 36.34 -2.92 -2.26
C ARG A 4 35.50 -3.42 -1.08
N ALA A 5 35.76 -2.90 0.12
CA ALA A 5 34.99 -3.25 1.31
C ALA A 5 33.52 -2.81 1.20
N ALA A 6 33.27 -1.60 0.71
CA ALA A 6 31.92 -1.08 0.47
C ALA A 6 31.20 -1.89 -0.61
N TYR A 7 31.88 -2.21 -1.71
CA TYR A 7 31.31 -3.05 -2.77
C TYR A 7 30.85 -4.42 -2.26
N LEU A 8 31.70 -5.12 -1.51
CA LEU A 8 31.35 -6.45 -0.96
C LEU A 8 30.17 -6.36 0.01
N LYS A 9 30.11 -5.32 0.84
CA LYS A 9 28.96 -5.07 1.74
C LYS A 9 27.69 -4.80 0.93
N LEU A 10 27.74 -3.89 -0.03
CA LEU A 10 26.58 -3.55 -0.88
C LEU A 10 26.05 -4.78 -1.59
N ARG A 11 26.92 -5.65 -2.11
CA ARG A 11 26.51 -6.88 -2.79
C ARG A 11 25.71 -7.84 -1.89
N VAL A 12 26.05 -7.94 -0.60
CA VAL A 12 25.29 -8.77 0.35
C VAL A 12 23.97 -8.10 0.72
N LEU A 13 24.00 -6.78 0.94
CA LEU A 13 22.84 -6.01 1.39
C LEU A 13 21.83 -5.76 0.28
N TRP A 14 22.22 -5.86 -1.00
CA TRP A 14 21.41 -5.47 -2.15
C TRP A 14 20.02 -6.13 -2.18
N ASP A 15 19.99 -7.43 -1.87
CA ASP A 15 18.78 -8.25 -1.93
C ASP A 15 18.19 -8.57 -0.54
N THR A 16 18.91 -8.21 0.53
CA THR A 16 18.59 -8.63 1.90
C THR A 16 18.23 -7.48 2.83
N ALA A 17 18.86 -6.32 2.67
CA ALA A 17 18.67 -5.19 3.56
C ALA A 17 17.42 -4.40 3.15
N VAL A 18 16.43 -4.37 4.03
CA VAL A 18 15.28 -3.47 3.93
C VAL A 18 15.66 -2.16 4.60
N VAL A 19 15.61 -1.07 3.83
CA VAL A 19 16.03 0.27 4.27
C VAL A 19 14.91 1.28 4.04
N ALA A 20 14.91 2.34 4.86
CA ALA A 20 14.02 3.47 4.63
C ALA A 20 14.53 4.29 3.45
N ILE A 21 13.64 4.54 2.50
CA ILE A 21 13.93 5.32 1.30
C ILE A 21 13.51 6.77 1.53
N PRO A 22 14.36 7.74 1.13
CA PRO A 22 14.02 9.16 1.25
C PRO A 22 12.74 9.52 0.49
N GLU A 23 11.94 10.43 1.04
CA GLU A 23 10.66 10.85 0.47
C GLU A 23 10.82 11.42 -0.95
N GLU A 24 11.94 12.12 -1.19
CA GLU A 24 12.30 12.72 -2.47
C GLU A 24 12.33 11.68 -3.59
N TRP A 25 12.77 10.45 -3.30
CA TRP A 25 12.79 9.38 -4.32
C TRP A 25 11.37 9.05 -4.81
N TYR A 26 10.39 9.08 -3.90
CA TYR A 26 9.00 8.83 -4.24
C TYR A 26 8.36 10.03 -4.94
N PHE A 27 8.67 11.27 -4.52
CA PHE A 27 7.93 12.45 -4.97
C PHE A 27 8.62 13.31 -6.03
N ASP A 28 9.89 13.06 -6.34
CA ASP A 28 10.59 13.80 -7.41
C ASP A 28 10.40 13.14 -8.78
N THR A 29 9.97 11.88 -8.81
CA THR A 29 9.75 11.13 -10.06
C THR A 29 8.32 10.63 -10.20
N GLU A 30 7.80 10.63 -11.42
CA GLU A 30 6.45 10.11 -11.69
C GLU A 30 6.35 8.60 -11.40
N THR A 31 7.42 7.86 -11.68
CA THR A 31 7.51 6.42 -11.39
C THR A 31 7.45 6.16 -9.89
N GLY A 32 8.21 6.91 -9.09
CA GLY A 32 8.19 6.83 -7.64
C GLY A 32 6.80 7.12 -7.06
N LYS A 33 6.13 8.17 -7.57
CA LYS A 33 4.78 8.56 -7.12
C LYS A 33 3.78 7.46 -7.37
N LYS A 34 3.72 6.97 -8.60
CA LYS A 34 2.80 5.88 -8.98
C LYS A 34 3.04 4.63 -8.16
N PHE A 35 4.31 4.25 -7.97
CA PHE A 35 4.68 3.10 -7.17
C PHE A 35 4.25 3.25 -5.70
N TYR A 36 4.48 4.42 -5.11
CA TYR A 36 4.05 4.72 -3.75
C TYR A 36 2.53 4.62 -3.59
N GLN A 37 1.76 5.20 -4.52
CA GLN A 37 0.29 5.17 -4.47
C GLN A 37 -0.28 3.75 -4.58
N VAL A 38 0.25 2.93 -5.51
CA VAL A 38 -0.16 1.52 -5.64
C VAL A 38 0.08 0.76 -4.33
N ARG A 39 1.24 0.96 -3.69
CA ARG A 39 1.56 0.32 -2.41
C ARG A 39 0.64 0.78 -1.28
N LYS A 40 0.34 2.09 -1.21
CA LYS A 40 -0.61 2.64 -0.24
C LYS A 40 -1.99 2.00 -0.41
N LYS A 41 -2.48 1.91 -1.65
CA LYS A 41 -3.77 1.29 -1.96
C LYS A 41 -3.80 -0.20 -1.61
N LEU A 42 -2.74 -0.95 -1.96
CA LEU A 42 -2.60 -2.36 -1.60
C LEU A 42 -2.58 -2.59 -0.09
N LYS A 43 -1.91 -1.70 0.67
CA LYS A 43 -1.91 -1.75 2.13
C LYS A 43 -3.32 -1.65 2.70
N GLU A 44 -4.15 -0.75 2.18
CA GLU A 44 -5.54 -0.64 2.62
C GLU A 44 -6.40 -1.83 2.14
N LEU A 45 -6.11 -2.40 0.97
CA LEU A 45 -6.78 -3.60 0.46
C LEU A 45 -6.55 -4.84 1.36
N ILE A 46 -5.46 -4.91 2.11
CA ILE A 46 -5.19 -6.01 3.06
C ILE A 46 -6.28 -6.12 4.14
N ARG A 47 -6.96 -5.02 4.49
CA ARG A 47 -8.07 -5.05 5.46
C ARG A 47 -9.17 -6.01 5.02
N TYR A 48 -9.47 -6.04 3.72
CA TYR A 48 -10.48 -6.94 3.14
C TYR A 48 -10.04 -8.40 3.15
N ILE A 49 -8.73 -8.67 3.06
CA ILE A 49 -8.16 -10.02 3.18
C ILE A 49 -8.48 -10.61 4.56
N SER A 50 -8.44 -9.81 5.62
CA SER A 50 -8.66 -10.31 6.97
C SER A 50 -10.09 -10.84 7.20
N VAL A 51 -11.07 -10.34 6.45
CA VAL A 51 -12.51 -10.60 6.68
C VAL A 51 -13.18 -11.48 5.60
N CYS A 52 -12.55 -11.63 4.43
CA CYS A 52 -13.12 -12.37 3.30
C CYS A 52 -12.27 -13.60 2.96
N THR A 53 -12.83 -14.80 3.05
CA THR A 53 -12.13 -16.07 2.73
C THR A 53 -11.68 -16.14 1.26
N THR A 54 -12.47 -15.60 0.33
CA THR A 54 -12.06 -15.50 -1.08
C THR A 54 -10.86 -14.56 -1.24
N ALA A 55 -10.86 -13.41 -0.57
CA ALA A 55 -9.72 -12.50 -0.57
C ALA A 55 -8.49 -13.12 0.12
N GLN A 56 -8.67 -13.96 1.15
CA GLN A 56 -7.57 -14.75 1.74
C GLN A 56 -6.93 -15.69 0.73
N SER A 57 -7.71 -16.31 -0.16
CA SER A 57 -7.15 -17.15 -1.23
C SER A 57 -6.30 -16.35 -2.23
N MET A 58 -6.57 -15.04 -2.36
CA MET A 58 -5.79 -14.12 -3.19
C MET A 58 -4.51 -13.63 -2.48
N ARG A 59 -4.37 -13.85 -1.17
CA ARG A 59 -3.13 -13.55 -0.41
C ARG A 59 -1.91 -14.21 -1.05
N LYS A 60 -2.07 -15.37 -1.68
CA LYS A 60 -0.99 -16.06 -2.40
C LYS A 60 -0.26 -15.16 -3.41
N PHE A 61 -0.97 -14.28 -4.11
CA PHE A 61 -0.35 -13.36 -5.07
C PHE A 61 0.64 -12.40 -4.41
N LEU A 62 0.38 -12.06 -3.14
CA LEU A 62 1.23 -11.24 -2.29
C LEU A 62 2.38 -12.06 -1.72
N ASP A 63 2.12 -13.28 -1.29
CA ASP A 63 3.14 -14.18 -0.74
C ASP A 63 4.18 -14.60 -1.80
N ASP A 64 3.75 -14.76 -3.06
CA ASP A 64 4.60 -15.01 -4.24
C ASP A 64 5.57 -13.87 -4.55
N LEU A 65 5.43 -12.70 -3.91
CA LEU A 65 6.42 -11.61 -4.02
C LEU A 65 7.66 -11.90 -3.17
N HIS A 66 7.58 -12.78 -2.17
CA HIS A 66 8.63 -13.04 -1.18
C HIS A 66 9.21 -11.75 -0.56
N ALA A 67 8.36 -10.73 -0.39
CA ALA A 67 8.77 -9.37 -0.04
C ALA A 67 7.68 -8.69 0.82
N PRO A 68 7.48 -9.13 2.08
CA PRO A 68 6.39 -8.64 2.95
C PRO A 68 6.49 -7.14 3.22
N HIS A 69 7.70 -6.58 3.27
CA HIS A 69 7.94 -5.14 3.46
C HIS A 69 7.29 -4.29 2.37
N LEU A 70 7.04 -4.83 1.16
CA LEU A 70 6.34 -4.11 0.10
C LEU A 70 4.92 -3.69 0.50
N LEU A 71 4.31 -4.39 1.46
CA LEU A 71 2.92 -4.18 1.85
C LEU A 71 2.78 -3.59 3.25
N GLU A 72 3.75 -3.84 4.13
CA GLU A 72 3.70 -3.36 5.52
C GLU A 72 4.02 -1.87 5.64
N CYS A 73 5.09 -1.41 4.98
CA CYS A 73 5.57 -0.04 5.11
C CYS A 73 6.01 0.54 3.76
N CYS A 74 5.26 1.51 3.25
CA CYS A 74 5.45 2.09 1.93
C CYS A 74 6.79 2.83 1.74
N THR A 75 7.50 3.16 2.82
CA THR A 75 8.82 3.82 2.80
C THR A 75 9.99 2.83 2.91
N LEU A 76 9.71 1.54 3.16
CA LEU A 76 10.74 0.50 3.25
C LEU A 76 10.87 -0.26 1.94
N LEU A 77 12.10 -0.37 1.44
CA LEU A 77 12.47 -1.11 0.22
C LEU A 77 13.86 -1.72 0.35
N ARG A 78 14.13 -2.73 -0.46
CA ARG A 78 15.50 -3.20 -0.74
C ARG A 78 16.02 -2.52 -2.00
N MET A 79 17.33 -2.57 -2.21
CA MET A 79 17.94 -2.00 -3.42
C MET A 79 17.45 -2.71 -4.69
N VAL A 80 17.27 -4.02 -4.64
CA VAL A 80 16.72 -4.80 -5.76
C VAL A 80 15.29 -4.41 -6.13
N ASP A 81 14.46 -4.03 -5.14
CA ASP A 81 13.10 -3.58 -5.41
C ASP A 81 13.12 -2.26 -6.19
N LEU A 82 14.01 -1.32 -5.80
CA LEU A 82 14.20 -0.06 -6.51
C LEU A 82 14.63 -0.28 -7.97
N CYS A 83 15.54 -1.21 -8.22
CA CYS A 83 15.92 -1.59 -9.59
C CYS A 83 14.69 -2.06 -10.39
N HIS A 84 13.90 -2.96 -9.84
CA HIS A 84 12.70 -3.46 -10.51
C HIS A 84 11.59 -2.41 -10.67
N VAL A 85 11.55 -1.38 -9.83
CA VAL A 85 10.67 -0.22 -10.04
C VAL A 85 11.15 0.63 -11.21
N VAL A 86 12.45 0.91 -11.30
CA VAL A 86 13.05 1.67 -12.41
C VAL A 86 12.90 0.91 -13.73
N GLU A 87 13.03 -0.41 -13.72
CA GLU A 87 12.78 -1.28 -14.87
C GLU A 87 11.28 -1.41 -15.23
N GLY A 88 10.38 -0.99 -14.34
CA GLY A 88 8.92 -1.06 -14.52
C GLY A 88 8.27 -2.40 -14.13
N ASN A 89 9.07 -3.45 -13.93
CA ASN A 89 8.61 -4.81 -13.64
C ASN A 89 7.80 -4.90 -12.34
N LEU A 90 8.31 -4.31 -11.25
CA LEU A 90 7.65 -4.41 -9.95
C LEU A 90 6.35 -3.60 -9.91
N TYR A 91 6.35 -2.40 -10.48
CA TYR A 91 5.16 -1.56 -10.56
C TYR A 91 4.02 -2.25 -11.32
N ALA A 92 4.31 -2.81 -12.50
CA ALA A 92 3.31 -3.52 -13.30
C ALA A 92 2.69 -4.69 -12.52
N ARG A 93 3.53 -5.52 -11.88
CA ARG A 93 3.08 -6.65 -11.07
C ARG A 93 2.19 -6.22 -9.91
N LEU A 94 2.56 -5.17 -9.17
CA LEU A 94 1.74 -4.66 -8.07
C LEU A 94 0.41 -4.09 -8.58
N LYS A 95 0.41 -3.43 -9.74
CA LYS A 95 -0.82 -2.89 -10.35
C LYS A 95 -1.79 -3.98 -10.77
N ASP A 96 -1.29 -5.10 -11.29
CA ASP A 96 -2.14 -6.24 -11.64
C ASP A 96 -2.77 -6.89 -10.40
N ILE A 97 -2.01 -7.02 -9.33
CA ILE A 97 -2.52 -7.48 -8.04
C ILE A 97 -3.59 -6.51 -7.51
N GLU A 98 -3.30 -5.20 -7.51
CA GLU A 98 -4.25 -4.17 -7.08
C GLU A 98 -5.58 -4.28 -7.83
N LYS A 99 -5.54 -4.35 -9.16
CA LYS A 99 -6.75 -4.49 -10.00
C LYS A 99 -7.55 -5.74 -9.67
N ALA A 100 -6.88 -6.87 -9.46
CA ALA A 100 -7.54 -8.12 -9.11
C ALA A 100 -8.28 -8.01 -7.77
N PHE A 101 -7.62 -7.44 -6.75
CA PHE A 101 -8.22 -7.22 -5.43
C PHE A 101 -9.37 -6.21 -5.48
N GLU A 102 -9.20 -5.10 -6.17
CA GLU A 102 -10.24 -4.08 -6.34
C GLU A 102 -11.49 -4.65 -7.03
N SER A 103 -11.31 -5.39 -8.14
CA SER A 103 -12.42 -6.07 -8.82
C SER A 103 -13.15 -7.04 -7.89
N HIS A 104 -12.42 -7.74 -7.01
CA HIS A 104 -13.05 -8.63 -6.04
C HIS A 104 -13.83 -7.84 -4.98
N VAL A 105 -13.26 -6.78 -4.41
CA VAL A 105 -13.90 -6.00 -3.34
C VAL A 105 -15.21 -5.38 -3.81
N VAL A 106 -15.25 -4.82 -5.03
CA VAL A 106 -16.46 -4.20 -5.58
C VAL A 106 -17.59 -5.22 -5.83
N GLN A 107 -17.26 -6.49 -6.06
CA GLN A 107 -18.25 -7.53 -6.38
C GLN A 107 -18.58 -8.43 -5.19
N CYS A 108 -17.79 -8.40 -4.11
CA CYS A 108 -17.94 -9.29 -2.98
C CYS A 108 -18.78 -8.67 -1.87
N VAL A 109 -19.95 -9.28 -1.60
CA VAL A 109 -20.86 -8.85 -0.53
C VAL A 109 -20.18 -8.79 0.84
N THR A 110 -19.28 -9.74 1.13
CA THR A 110 -18.52 -9.76 2.39
C THR A 110 -17.52 -8.61 2.49
N CYS A 111 -16.85 -8.25 1.39
CA CYS A 111 -15.95 -7.11 1.38
C CYS A 111 -16.71 -5.79 1.48
N LEU A 112 -17.86 -5.67 0.81
CA LEU A 112 -18.70 -4.48 0.88
C LEU A 112 -19.30 -4.27 2.28
N SER A 113 -19.61 -5.34 3.01
CA SER A 113 -20.26 -5.24 4.33
C SER A 113 -19.37 -4.64 5.42
N ILE A 114 -18.05 -4.60 5.22
CA ILE A 114 -17.12 -3.95 6.17
C ILE A 114 -16.92 -2.47 5.88
N ASN A 115 -17.26 -1.99 4.69
CA ASN A 115 -17.21 -0.56 4.41
C ASN A 115 -18.14 0.19 5.37
N ARG A 116 -17.71 1.37 5.79
CA ARG A 116 -18.43 2.21 6.75
C ARG A 116 -18.62 3.60 6.15
N THR A 117 -19.67 4.28 6.58
CA THR A 117 -19.85 5.70 6.30
C THR A 117 -18.77 6.51 7.02
N CYS A 118 -18.55 7.74 6.58
CA CYS A 118 -17.62 8.67 7.23
C CYS A 118 -17.93 8.78 8.73
N CYS A 119 -16.91 8.60 9.59
CA CYS A 119 -17.07 8.69 11.04
C CYS A 119 -17.23 10.13 11.59
N VAL A 120 -17.18 11.14 10.71
CA VAL A 120 -17.31 12.56 11.09
C VAL A 120 -18.69 13.09 10.70
N CYS A 121 -19.07 13.00 9.43
CA CYS A 121 -20.36 13.50 8.96
C CYS A 121 -21.48 12.45 9.06
N HIS A 122 -21.16 11.15 9.11
CA HIS A 122 -22.13 10.04 9.08
C HIS A 122 -23.10 10.07 7.89
N GLU A 123 -22.79 10.87 6.87
CA GLU A 123 -23.59 11.05 5.67
C GLU A 123 -22.87 10.45 4.45
N GLY A 124 -23.65 10.08 3.44
CA GLY A 124 -23.16 9.55 2.17
C GLY A 124 -23.13 8.02 2.08
N GLU A 125 -22.52 7.52 1.01
CA GLU A 125 -22.36 6.09 0.76
C GLU A 125 -21.22 5.49 1.61
N SER A 126 -21.20 4.17 1.69
CA SER A 126 -20.12 3.45 2.36
C SER A 126 -18.78 3.68 1.66
N LEU A 127 -17.78 4.10 2.44
CA LEU A 127 -16.47 4.43 1.93
C LEU A 127 -15.61 3.20 1.76
N PHE A 128 -14.93 3.12 0.62
CA PHE A 128 -13.86 2.15 0.42
C PHE A 128 -12.61 2.63 1.13
N TYR A 129 -11.99 1.76 1.93
CA TYR A 129 -10.77 2.09 2.68
C TYR A 129 -9.60 2.51 1.79
N TYR A 130 -9.62 2.10 0.51
CA TYR A 130 -8.55 2.35 -0.45
C TYR A 130 -8.83 3.54 -1.39
N ALA A 131 -9.95 4.25 -1.24
CA ALA A 131 -10.30 5.38 -2.09
C ALA A 131 -9.40 6.59 -1.81
N ASP A 132 -9.11 7.38 -2.84
CA ASP A 132 -8.14 8.49 -2.77
C ASP A 132 -8.63 9.67 -1.91
N ASP A 133 -9.95 9.84 -1.80
CA ASP A 133 -10.64 10.87 -1.03
C ASP A 133 -11.00 10.44 0.40
N VAL A 134 -10.52 9.26 0.83
CA VAL A 134 -10.80 8.67 2.14
C VAL A 134 -9.53 8.61 2.98
N GLY A 135 -9.60 9.15 4.19
CA GLY A 135 -8.62 8.96 5.24
C GLY A 135 -9.07 7.88 6.22
N ILE A 136 -8.12 7.26 6.92
CA ILE A 136 -8.41 6.30 7.99
C ILE A 136 -7.77 6.81 9.27
N CYS A 137 -8.55 6.85 10.34
CA CYS A 137 -8.04 7.36 11.60
C CYS A 137 -7.15 6.32 12.29
N ASN A 138 -5.93 6.71 12.64
CA ASN A 138 -4.99 5.84 13.38
C ASN A 138 -5.45 5.46 14.81
N LYS A 139 -6.47 6.13 15.37
CA LYS A 139 -6.97 5.86 16.74
C LYS A 139 -8.23 4.99 16.76
N CYS A 140 -9.21 5.27 15.89
CA CYS A 140 -10.47 4.52 15.85
C CYS A 140 -10.60 3.55 14.68
N ASP A 141 -9.65 3.56 13.74
CA ASP A 141 -9.60 2.71 12.55
C ASP A 141 -10.84 2.83 11.63
N LEU A 142 -11.61 3.92 11.77
CA LEU A 142 -12.77 4.22 10.94
C LEU A 142 -12.40 5.13 9.76
N PRO A 143 -13.07 4.96 8.61
CA PRO A 143 -12.87 5.80 7.44
C PRO A 143 -13.56 7.17 7.62
N TYR A 144 -12.98 8.20 7.02
CA TYR A 144 -13.53 9.55 6.94
C TYR A 144 -13.20 10.19 5.59
N HIS A 145 -14.04 11.09 5.08
CA HIS A 145 -13.67 11.90 3.91
C HIS A 145 -12.48 12.80 4.26
N LEU A 146 -11.48 12.93 3.40
CA LEU A 146 -10.32 13.79 3.66
C LEU A 146 -10.74 15.24 3.98
N GLU A 147 -11.81 15.74 3.35
CA GLU A 147 -12.41 17.05 3.61
C GLU A 147 -12.99 17.19 5.03
N CYS A 148 -13.50 16.10 5.61
CA CYS A 148 -13.98 16.05 6.98
C CYS A 148 -12.84 15.92 8.01
N GLY A 149 -11.61 15.65 7.57
CA GLY A 149 -10.44 15.43 8.43
C GLY A 149 -10.20 16.51 9.50
N PRO A 150 -10.27 17.81 9.19
CA PRO A 150 -10.08 18.88 10.18
C PRO A 150 -11.08 18.83 11.34
N GLN A 151 -12.30 18.34 11.09
CA GLN A 151 -13.38 18.24 12.08
C GLN A 151 -13.33 16.93 12.88
N HIS A 152 -12.42 16.03 12.54
CA HIS A 152 -12.28 14.75 13.20
C HIS A 152 -11.91 14.96 14.69
N PRO A 153 -12.50 14.23 15.66
CA PRO A 153 -12.27 14.46 17.09
C PRO A 153 -10.80 14.34 17.53
N TRP A 154 -10.01 13.68 16.71
CA TRP A 154 -8.60 13.36 16.92
C TRP A 154 -7.66 14.14 15.98
N SER A 155 -8.14 15.19 15.30
CA SER A 155 -7.36 16.04 14.39
C SER A 155 -6.43 17.05 15.11
N LYS A 156 -6.46 17.05 16.45
CA LYS A 156 -5.58 17.85 17.33
C LYS A 156 -4.48 17.00 17.94
#